data_AF-A0A7W8LDS4-F1
#
_entry.id   AF-A0A7W8LDS4-F1
#
_cell.length_a   1.000
_cell.length_b   1.000
_cell.length_c   1.000
_cell.angle_alpha   90.00
_cell.angle_beta   90.00
_cell.angle_gamma   90.00
#
_symmetry.space_group_name_H-M   'P 1'
#
loop_
_entity.id
_entity.type
_entity.pdbx_description
1 polymer ?
#
loop_
_entity_poly.entity_id
_entity_poly.type
_entity_poly.pdbx_seq_one_letter_code
_entity_poly.pdbx_strand_id
1 'polypeptide(L)' 'MSERRERRTPPARAPALARSEVAIMVEEWTRAIPEVRLDPAKKAVASSGLVNGMLELHLVWPV' A
#
# COMPACT_ATOMS: atom_id res chain seq x y z
N MET A 1 -22.71 -13.43 -39.49
CA MET A 1 -22.68 -12.90 -38.10
C MET A 1 -21.56 -13.61 -37.37
N SER A 2 -20.49 -12.91 -37.01
CA SER A 2 -19.35 -13.50 -36.30
C SER A 2 -19.36 -12.99 -34.86
N GLU A 3 -19.63 -13.89 -33.91
CA GLU A 3 -19.65 -13.60 -32.48
C GLU A 3 -18.25 -13.21 -32.00
N ARG A 4 -18.11 -11.94 -31.62
CA ARG A 4 -16.92 -11.43 -30.97
C ARG A 4 -16.91 -11.94 -29.53
N ARG A 5 -16.28 -13.09 -29.29
CA ARG A 5 -16.02 -13.59 -27.92
C ARG A 5 -15.27 -12.52 -27.12
N GLU A 6 -15.96 -11.94 -26.16
CA GLU A 6 -15.40 -11.03 -25.17
C GLU A 6 -14.39 -11.83 -24.33
N ARG A 7 -13.09 -11.60 -24.58
CA ARG A 7 -12.02 -12.20 -23.78
C ARG A 7 -12.04 -11.50 -22.43
N ARG A 8 -12.74 -12.07 -21.46
CA ARG A 8 -12.67 -11.66 -20.06
C ARG A 8 -11.28 -12.01 -19.54
N THR A 9 -10.43 -11.00 -19.37
CA THR A 9 -9.11 -11.21 -18.76
C THR A 9 -9.31 -11.73 -17.34
N PRO A 10 -8.71 -12.87 -16.96
CA PRO A 10 -8.78 -13.34 -15.57
C PRO A 10 -8.14 -12.29 -14.65
N PRO A 11 -8.61 -12.14 -13.40
CA PRO A 11 -8.06 -11.17 -12.48
C PRO A 11 -6.56 -11.43 -12.32
N ALA A 12 -5.74 -10.41 -12.57
CA ALA A 12 -4.32 -10.48 -12.31
C ALA A 12 -4.13 -10.74 -10.81
N ARG A 13 -3.44 -11.83 -10.45
CA ARG A 13 -3.08 -12.09 -9.06
C ARG A 13 -1.92 -11.17 -8.70
N ALA A 14 -2.02 -10.51 -7.55
CA ALA A 14 -0.88 -9.80 -6.97
C ALA A 14 0.29 -10.81 -6.79
N PRO A 15 1.55 -10.42 -7.08
CA PRO A 15 2.70 -11.30 -6.93
C PRO A 15 2.81 -11.83 -5.51
N ALA A 16 3.15 -13.11 -5.34
CA ALA A 16 3.32 -13.73 -4.03
C ALA A 16 4.35 -12.99 -3.16
N LEU A 17 5.40 -12.46 -3.79
CA LEU A 17 6.46 -11.70 -3.12
C LEU A 17 5.93 -10.44 -2.43
N ALA A 18 5.14 -9.61 -3.14
CA ALA A 18 4.58 -8.37 -2.59
C ALA A 18 3.70 -8.64 -1.36
N ARG A 19 3.02 -9.79 -1.32
CA ARG A 19 2.22 -10.21 -0.15
C ARG A 19 3.11 -10.51 1.05
N SER A 20 4.22 -11.23 0.84
CA SER A 20 5.18 -11.55 1.90
C SER A 20 5.92 -10.31 2.39
N GLU A 21 6.32 -9.41 1.50
CA GLU A 21 7.02 -8.17 1.86
C GLU A 21 6.17 -7.29 2.77
N VAL A 22 4.89 -7.07 2.43
CA VAL A 22 3.99 -6.29 3.28
C VAL A 22 3.74 -6.97 4.63
N ALA A 23 3.59 -8.29 4.65
CA ALA A 23 3.38 -9.04 5.89
C ALA A 23 4.56 -8.87 6.86
N ILE A 24 5.78 -9.10 6.38
CA ILE A 24 7.01 -8.97 7.18
C ILE A 24 7.20 -7.52 7.65
N MET A 25 7.02 -6.54 6.74
CA MET A 25 7.13 -5.12 7.10
C MET A 25 6.16 -4.75 8.24
N VAL A 26 4.89 -5.14 8.14
CA VAL A 26 3.88 -4.81 9.17
C VAL A 26 4.18 -5.53 10.49
N GLU A 27 4.58 -6.79 10.45
CA GLU A 27 4.92 -7.57 11.65
C GLU A 27 6.09 -6.93 12.41
N GLU A 28 7.21 -6.70 11.73
CA GLU A 28 8.40 -6.15 12.38
C GLU A 28 8.20 -4.70 12.82
N TRP A 29 7.52 -3.90 11.99
CA TRP A 29 7.24 -2.51 12.33
C TRP A 29 6.34 -2.38 13.55
N THR A 30 5.22 -3.11 13.61
CA THR A 30 4.29 -3.01 14.75
C THR A 30 4.88 -3.58 16.04
N ARG A 31 5.78 -4.55 15.95
CA ARG A 31 6.55 -5.05 17.10
C ARG A 31 7.50 -3.99 17.66
N ALA A 32 8.16 -3.23 16.80
CA ALA A 32 9.11 -2.19 17.21
C ALA A 32 8.44 -0.87 17.61
N ILE A 33 7.34 -0.51 16.96
CA ILE A 33 6.61 0.76 17.14
C ILE A 33 5.13 0.43 17.37
N PRO A 34 4.74 0.08 18.61
CA PRO A 34 3.39 -0.40 18.92
C PRO A 34 2.33 0.70 18.87
N GLU A 35 2.73 1.95 19.10
CA GLU A 35 1.84 3.12 19.04
C GLU A 35 2.38 4.15 18.06
N VAL A 36 1.90 4.10 16.81
CA VAL A 36 2.22 5.07 15.77
C VAL A 36 1.04 6.01 15.49
N ARG A 37 1.34 7.30 15.31
CA ARG A 37 0.35 8.32 14.93
C ARG A 37 0.89 9.19 13.79
N LEU A 38 0.00 9.86 13.09
CA LEU A 38 0.37 10.94 12.16
C LEU A 38 0.83 12.17 12.96
N ASP A 39 1.86 12.85 12.50
CA ASP A 39 2.25 14.16 13.03
C ASP A 39 1.13 15.18 12.75
N PRO A 40 0.46 15.74 13.78
CA PRO A 40 -0.64 16.68 13.57
C PRO A 40 -0.19 18.03 12.98
N ALA A 41 1.10 18.37 13.08
CA ALA A 41 1.64 19.62 12.55
C ALA A 41 1.97 19.54 11.06
N LYS A 42 2.09 18.33 10.50
CA LYS A 42 2.54 18.11 9.12
C LYS A 42 1.51 17.34 8.32
N LYS A 43 1.09 17.93 7.20
CA LYS A 43 0.12 17.28 6.31
C LYS A 43 0.78 16.12 5.56
N ALA A 44 0.05 15.02 5.44
CA ALA A 44 0.41 13.97 4.50
C ALA A 44 0.15 14.45 3.07
N VAL A 45 1.07 14.12 2.16
CA VAL A 45 0.98 14.49 0.74
C VAL A 45 0.86 13.21 -0.07
N ALA A 46 -0.20 13.08 -0.86
CA ALA A 46 -0.44 11.93 -1.72
C ALA A 46 -0.30 12.31 -3.19
N SER A 47 0.14 11.36 -4.00
CA SER A 47 0.17 11.44 -5.46
C SER A 47 -0.80 10.40 -6.03
N SER A 48 -1.49 10.79 -7.10
CA SER A 48 -2.34 9.92 -7.91
C SER A 48 -1.83 9.82 -9.34
N GLY A 49 -2.23 8.76 -10.05
CA GLY A 49 -1.80 8.48 -11.41
C GLY A 49 -1.95 7.01 -11.76
N LEU A 50 -1.03 6.46 -12.55
CA LEU A 50 -0.98 5.02 -12.84
C LEU A 50 -0.70 4.18 -11.57
N VAL A 51 -0.01 4.78 -10.60
CA VAL A 51 0.25 4.22 -9.28
C VAL A 51 -0.01 5.30 -8.24
N ASN A 52 -0.86 4.99 -7.26
CA ASN A 52 -1.10 5.87 -6.12
C ASN A 52 0.01 5.69 -5.08
N GLY A 53 0.38 6.77 -4.41
CA GLY A 53 1.39 6.72 -3.35
C GLY A 53 1.36 7.91 -2.42
N MET A 54 2.08 7.80 -1.30
CA MET A 54 2.35 8.91 -0.40
C MET A 54 3.71 9.51 -0.76
N LEU A 55 3.75 10.82 -1.04
CA LEU A 55 4.99 11.57 -1.22
C LEU A 55 5.57 11.99 0.12
N GLU A 56 4.70 12.33 1.08
CA GLU A 56 5.08 12.69 2.43
C GLU A 56 4.14 12.00 3.44
N LEU A 57 4.72 11.33 4.43
CA LEU A 57 4.01 10.69 5.52
C LEU A 57 4.84 10.86 6.81
N HIS A 58 4.50 11.88 7.59
CA HIS A 58 5.21 12.22 8.83
C HIS A 58 4.54 11.49 10.01
N LEU A 59 5.32 10.63 10.68
CA LEU A 59 4.84 9.77 11.75
C LEU A 59 5.53 10.12 13.08
N VAL A 60 4.79 9.97 14.17
CA VAL A 60 5.28 10.16 15.54
C VAL A 60 4.92 8.94 16.40
N TRP A 61 5.80 8.60 17.33
CA TRP A 61 5.59 7.55 18.32
C TRP A 61 6.30 7.90 19.63
N PRO A 62 5.86 7.36 20.79
CA PRO A 62 6.58 7.49 22.05
C PRO A 62 7.96 6.81 21.95
N VAL A 63 9.02 7.50 22.35
CA VAL A 63 10.39 6.97 22.44
C VAL A 63 10.65 6.44 23.84
#